data_AF-A0AAX2RR19-F1
#
_entry.id   AF-A0AAX2RR19-F1
#
_cell.length_a   1.000
_cell.length_b   1.000
_cell.length_c   1.000
_cell.angle_alpha   90.00
_cell.angle_beta   90.00
_cell.angle_gamma   90.00
#
_symmetry.space_group_name_H-M   'P 1'
#
loop_
_entity.id
_entity.type
_entity.pdbx_description
1 polymer ?
#
loop_
_entity_poly.entity_id
_entity_poly.type
_entity_poly.pdbx_seq_one_letter_code
_entity_poly.pdbx_strand_id
1 'polypeptide(L)'
;MSTHWLHLMYREALERLDDAEALRSIRPDSNSSYLLELIGFELLLKFTAYTSEPRNIECKRSFRHNYKKIFDALPQSTQSRLLTLAGDRIGPSGLSSGRDAIFADWTANFDGLRYPFEKYEGDTAEEYQARGDEWLKKGAPLDAATFRFHHLELVGLLHALRIEAHEQLRQLPE
;
A
#
# COMPACT_ATOMS: atom_id res chain seq x y z
N MET A 1 5.90 -28.24 1.33
CA MET A 1 5.73 -27.19 2.37
C MET A 1 4.25 -26.83 2.42
N SER A 2 3.69 -26.57 3.60
CA SER A 2 2.27 -26.16 3.68
C SER A 2 2.10 -24.79 3.01
N THR A 3 1.24 -24.72 1.99
CA THR A 3 0.86 -23.50 1.25
C THR A 3 -0.40 -22.85 1.82
N HIS A 4 -0.99 -23.42 2.87
CA HIS A 4 -2.23 -22.93 3.48
C HIS A 4 -2.13 -21.45 3.90
N TRP A 5 -1.01 -21.03 4.47
CA TRP A 5 -0.81 -19.65 4.90
C TRP A 5 -0.75 -18.66 3.72
N LEU A 6 -0.32 -19.09 2.53
CA LEU A 6 -0.35 -18.27 1.31
C LEU A 6 -1.79 -18.06 0.84
N HIS A 7 -2.60 -19.12 0.86
CA HIS A 7 -4.03 -19.04 0.56
C HIS A 7 -4.76 -18.11 1.54
N LEU A 8 -4.46 -18.25 2.84
CA LEU A 8 -4.98 -17.36 3.87
C LEU A 8 -4.56 -15.91 3.62
N MET A 9 -3.28 -15.65 3.33
CA MET A 9 -2.77 -14.30 3.05
C MET A 9 -3.49 -13.65 1.86
N TYR A 10 -3.67 -14.39 0.76
CA TYR A 10 -4.40 -13.90 -0.41
C TYR A 10 -5.86 -13.58 -0.08
N ARG A 11 -6.56 -14.50 0.61
CA ARG A 11 -7.96 -14.32 0.98
C ARG A 11 -8.15 -13.11 1.89
N GLU A 12 -7.35 -12.99 2.94
CA GLU A 12 -7.38 -11.85 3.86
C GLU A 12 -7.09 -10.54 3.13
N ALA A 13 -6.19 -10.55 2.14
CA ALA A 13 -5.93 -9.36 1.33
C ALA A 13 -7.18 -8.89 0.60
N LEU A 14 -7.91 -9.81 -0.04
CA LEU A 14 -9.16 -9.48 -0.74
C LEU A 14 -10.25 -9.02 0.22
N GLU A 15 -10.43 -9.69 1.35
CA GLU A 15 -11.40 -9.29 2.39
C GLU A 15 -11.14 -7.86 2.88
N ARG A 16 -9.88 -7.46 3.11
CA ARG A 16 -9.56 -6.07 3.49
C ARG A 16 -9.88 -5.05 2.41
N LEU A 17 -9.74 -5.41 1.13
CA LEU A 17 -10.08 -4.52 0.02
C LEU A 17 -11.60 -4.37 -0.14
N ASP A 18 -12.35 -5.47 0.05
CA ASP A 18 -13.82 -5.44 0.04
C ASP A 18 -14.35 -4.58 1.22
N ASP A 19 -13.76 -4.75 2.41
CA ASP A 19 -14.06 -3.91 3.59
C ASP A 19 -13.76 -2.43 3.33
N ALA A 20 -12.64 -2.13 2.65
CA ALA A 20 -12.27 -0.77 2.30
C ALA A 20 -13.30 -0.11 1.37
N GLU A 21 -13.77 -0.84 0.36
CA GLU A 21 -14.79 -0.37 -0.58
C GLU A 21 -16.13 -0.14 0.13
N ALA A 22 -16.57 -1.10 0.94
CA ALA A 22 -17.79 -0.96 1.73
C ALA A 22 -17.73 0.27 2.66
N LEU A 23 -16.61 0.46 3.38
CA LEU A 23 -16.43 1.59 4.28
C LEU A 23 -16.39 2.93 3.55
N ARG A 24 -15.77 3.01 2.38
CA ARG A 24 -15.69 4.23 1.57
C ARG A 24 -17.08 4.74 1.18
N SER A 25 -18.05 3.85 0.96
CA SER A 25 -19.43 4.22 0.62
C SER A 25 -20.19 4.89 1.79
N ILE A 26 -19.81 4.58 3.03
CA ILE A 26 -20.49 5.04 4.25
C ILE A 26 -19.74 6.22 4.89
N ARG A 27 -18.41 6.21 4.83
CA ARG A 27 -17.53 7.21 5.45
C ARG A 27 -16.44 7.66 4.46
N PRO A 28 -16.80 8.41 3.41
CA PRO A 28 -15.86 8.81 2.37
C PRO A 28 -14.70 9.68 2.89
N ASP A 29 -14.92 10.45 3.97
CA ASP A 29 -13.91 11.32 4.57
C ASP A 29 -13.01 10.62 5.60
N SER A 30 -13.22 9.33 5.84
CA SER A 30 -12.43 8.57 6.79
C SER A 30 -11.17 7.99 6.16
N ASN A 31 -10.02 8.22 6.78
CA ASN A 31 -8.76 7.56 6.41
C ASN A 31 -8.76 6.04 6.64
N SER A 32 -9.79 5.49 7.29
CA SER A 32 -9.88 4.06 7.60
C SER A 32 -9.99 3.19 6.35
N SER A 33 -10.69 3.63 5.30
CA SER A 33 -10.76 2.87 4.04
C SER A 33 -9.38 2.79 3.37
N TYR A 34 -8.65 3.90 3.35
CA TYR A 34 -7.29 3.94 2.85
C TYR A 34 -6.31 3.08 3.67
N LEU A 35 -6.45 3.05 5.01
CA LEU A 35 -5.67 2.14 5.84
C LEU A 35 -5.94 0.66 5.50
N LEU A 36 -7.19 0.29 5.26
CA LEU A 36 -7.55 -1.05 4.81
C LEU A 36 -6.97 -1.36 3.43
N GLU A 37 -6.95 -0.39 2.51
CA GLU A 37 -6.27 -0.52 1.21
C GLU A 37 -4.77 -0.76 1.36
N LEU A 38 -4.09 -0.06 2.27
CA LEU A 38 -2.67 -0.28 2.55
C LEU A 38 -2.41 -1.68 3.14
N ILE A 39 -3.31 -2.19 3.99
CA ILE A 39 -3.21 -3.57 4.50
C ILE A 39 -3.39 -4.57 3.36
N GLY A 40 -4.44 -4.42 2.54
CA GLY A 40 -4.68 -5.28 1.39
C GLY A 40 -3.51 -5.25 0.39
N PHE A 41 -2.97 -4.06 0.12
CA PHE A 41 -1.76 -3.85 -0.68
C PHE A 41 -0.56 -4.61 -0.11
N GLU A 42 -0.29 -4.45 1.19
CA GLU A 42 0.83 -5.13 1.85
C GLU A 42 0.71 -6.65 1.74
N LEU A 43 -0.49 -7.20 1.98
CA LEU A 43 -0.74 -8.64 1.93
C LEU A 43 -0.58 -9.18 0.50
N LEU A 44 -1.12 -8.52 -0.52
CA LEU A 44 -0.93 -8.93 -1.92
C LEU A 44 0.54 -8.83 -2.35
N LEU A 45 1.24 -7.77 -1.95
CA LEU A 45 2.65 -7.58 -2.29
C LEU A 45 3.52 -8.65 -1.62
N LYS A 46 3.26 -8.98 -0.35
CA LYS A 46 3.94 -10.08 0.36
C LYS A 46 3.62 -11.43 -0.27
N PHE A 47 2.35 -11.70 -0.56
CA PHE A 47 1.94 -12.92 -1.23
C PHE A 47 2.75 -13.10 -2.51
N THR A 48 2.73 -12.10 -3.38
CA THR A 48 3.45 -12.09 -4.66
C THR A 48 4.96 -12.31 -4.47
N ALA A 49 5.57 -11.71 -3.45
CA ALA A 49 6.99 -11.88 -3.15
C ALA A 49 7.34 -13.30 -2.67
N TYR A 50 6.46 -13.95 -1.91
CA TYR A 50 6.70 -15.33 -1.46
C TYR A 50 6.45 -16.37 -2.55
N THR A 51 5.48 -16.14 -3.44
CA THR A 51 5.11 -17.07 -4.52
C THR A 51 6.02 -16.97 -5.74
N SER A 52 6.54 -15.77 -6.06
CA SER A 52 7.44 -15.56 -7.22
C SER A 52 8.91 -15.87 -6.94
N GLU A 53 9.33 -15.91 -5.68
CA GLU A 53 10.73 -16.17 -5.28
C GLU A 53 10.77 -17.14 -4.09
N PRO A 54 10.95 -18.46 -4.34
CA PRO A 54 10.97 -19.49 -3.30
C PRO A 54 11.98 -19.23 -2.18
N ARG A 55 13.11 -18.55 -2.47
CA ARG A 55 14.12 -18.21 -1.45
C ARG A 55 13.56 -17.30 -0.36
N ASN A 56 12.53 -16.50 -0.65
CA ASN A 56 11.89 -15.66 0.36
C ASN A 56 11.18 -16.51 1.44
N ILE A 57 10.66 -17.70 1.08
CA ILE A 57 10.09 -18.66 2.02
C ILE A 57 11.20 -19.38 2.79
N GLU A 58 12.20 -19.90 2.08
CA GLU A 58 13.30 -20.68 2.66
C GLU A 58 14.07 -19.89 3.73
N CYS A 59 14.37 -18.62 3.45
CA CYS A 59 15.08 -17.74 4.38
C CYS A 59 14.17 -17.11 5.44
N LYS A 60 12.87 -17.47 5.49
CA LYS A 60 11.88 -16.85 6.38
C LYS A 60 11.95 -15.32 6.35
N ARG A 61 12.07 -14.75 5.15
CA ARG A 61 12.39 -13.33 5.00
C ARG A 61 11.31 -12.49 5.66
N SER A 62 11.70 -11.71 6.68
CA SER A 62 10.80 -10.79 7.36
C SER A 62 10.86 -9.44 6.67
N PHE A 63 9.73 -9.04 6.07
CA PHE A 63 9.63 -7.77 5.39
C PHE A 63 9.08 -6.63 6.25
N ARG A 64 8.51 -6.95 7.42
CA ARG A 64 7.72 -6.01 8.25
C ARG A 64 6.71 -5.25 7.37
N HIS A 65 6.63 -3.93 7.47
CA HIS A 65 5.77 -3.04 6.69
C HIS A 65 6.57 -2.23 5.64
N ASN A 66 7.77 -2.68 5.26
CA ASN A 66 8.63 -1.92 4.35
C ASN A 66 8.34 -2.29 2.90
N TYR A 67 7.46 -1.50 2.26
CA TYR A 67 6.98 -1.77 0.89
C TYR A 67 8.10 -1.83 -0.14
N LYS A 68 9.10 -0.94 -0.03
CA LYS A 68 10.29 -0.97 -0.89
C LYS A 68 11.03 -2.29 -0.79
N LYS A 69 11.31 -2.76 0.43
CA LYS A 69 12.03 -4.04 0.64
C LYS A 69 11.25 -5.26 0.16
N ILE A 70 9.91 -5.24 0.23
CA ILE A 70 9.09 -6.33 -0.32
C ILE A 70 9.16 -6.28 -1.84
N PHE A 71 8.94 -5.12 -2.44
CA PHE A 71 8.94 -4.96 -3.89
C PHE A 71 10.29 -5.30 -4.51
N ASP A 72 11.39 -4.85 -3.91
CA ASP A 72 12.76 -5.15 -4.38
C ASP A 72 13.13 -6.63 -4.22
N ALA A 73 12.37 -7.41 -3.44
CA ALA A 73 12.55 -8.85 -3.28
C ALA A 73 11.81 -9.69 -4.33
N LEU A 74 11.01 -9.04 -5.19
CA LEU A 74 10.40 -9.68 -6.36
C LEU A 74 11.44 -9.88 -7.46
N PRO A 75 11.31 -10.92 -8.30
CA PRO A 75 12.07 -11.03 -9.54
C PRO A 75 11.89 -9.78 -10.41
N GLN A 76 12.95 -9.37 -11.13
CA GLN A 76 12.92 -8.15 -11.95
C GLN A 76 11.82 -8.18 -13.03
N SER A 77 11.51 -9.36 -13.57
CA SER A 77 10.39 -9.55 -14.51
C SER A 77 9.05 -9.24 -13.86
N THR A 78 8.80 -9.73 -12.65
CA THR A 78 7.58 -9.45 -11.87
C THR A 78 7.49 -7.98 -11.52
N GLN A 79 8.59 -7.35 -11.07
CA GLN A 79 8.63 -5.90 -10.83
C GLN A 79 8.23 -5.09 -12.07
N SER A 80 8.83 -5.41 -13.22
CA SER A 80 8.56 -4.71 -14.49
C SER A 80 7.12 -4.89 -14.94
N ARG A 81 6.57 -6.11 -14.80
CA ARG A 81 5.19 -6.43 -15.12
C ARG A 81 4.21 -5.66 -14.25
N LEU A 82 4.43 -5.61 -12.93
CA LEU A 82 3.57 -4.86 -12.02
C LEU A 82 3.53 -3.36 -12.36
N LEU A 83 4.70 -2.75 -12.63
CA LEU A 83 4.77 -1.35 -13.02
C LEU A 83 4.10 -1.08 -14.37
N THR A 84 4.25 -2.00 -15.32
CA THR A 84 3.59 -1.89 -16.63
C THR A 84 2.07 -1.96 -16.49
N LEU A 85 1.54 -2.99 -15.80
CA LEU A 85 0.09 -3.15 -15.59
C LEU A 85 -0.51 -1.97 -14.79
N ALA A 86 0.22 -1.45 -13.80
CA ALA A 86 -0.19 -0.26 -13.08
C ALA A 86 -0.26 0.96 -14.00
N GLY A 87 0.78 1.19 -14.81
CA GLY A 87 0.84 2.27 -15.80
C GLY A 87 -0.24 2.17 -16.87
N ASP A 88 -0.54 0.99 -17.37
CA ASP A 88 -1.63 0.75 -18.32
C ASP A 88 -3.00 1.13 -17.72
N ARG A 89 -3.16 0.94 -16.40
CA ARG A 89 -4.41 1.24 -15.70
C ARG A 89 -4.61 2.74 -15.42
N ILE A 90 -3.54 3.45 -15.05
CA ILE A 90 -3.63 4.83 -14.52
C ILE A 90 -2.95 5.89 -15.39
N GLY A 91 -2.25 5.48 -16.45
CA GLY A 91 -1.42 6.35 -17.27
C GLY A 91 -0.07 6.70 -16.61
N PRO A 92 0.64 7.72 -17.14
CA PRO A 92 1.88 8.21 -16.57
C PRO A 92 1.71 8.63 -15.10
N SER A 93 2.58 8.13 -14.22
CA SER A 93 2.50 8.38 -12.77
C SER A 93 3.88 8.43 -12.13
N GLY A 94 3.94 8.77 -10.84
CA GLY A 94 5.20 8.76 -10.08
C GLY A 94 5.81 7.37 -9.91
N LEU A 95 5.09 6.28 -10.24
CA LEU A 95 5.61 4.91 -10.10
C LEU A 95 6.81 4.62 -11.00
N SER A 96 6.92 5.25 -12.18
CA SER A 96 8.03 4.97 -13.11
C SER A 96 9.33 5.71 -12.76
N SER A 97 9.24 6.84 -12.05
CA SER A 97 10.37 7.74 -11.79
C SER A 97 10.67 7.99 -10.31
N GLY A 98 9.71 7.72 -9.43
CA GLY A 98 9.74 8.09 -8.01
C GLY A 98 9.08 7.07 -7.07
N ARG A 99 8.93 5.81 -7.49
CA ARG A 99 8.31 4.71 -6.71
C ARG A 99 8.79 4.65 -5.26
N ASP A 100 10.09 4.81 -5.04
CA ASP A 100 10.68 4.68 -3.71
C ASP A 100 10.19 5.77 -2.74
N ALA A 101 9.95 6.99 -3.24
CA ALA A 101 9.35 8.07 -2.45
C ALA A 101 7.88 7.77 -2.13
N ILE A 102 7.12 7.26 -3.11
CA ILE A 102 5.73 6.84 -2.91
C ILE A 102 5.62 5.74 -1.84
N PHE A 103 6.49 4.73 -1.90
CA PHE A 103 6.54 3.67 -0.89
C PHE A 103 6.93 4.16 0.49
N ALA A 104 7.83 5.14 0.58
CA ALA A 104 8.17 5.80 1.84
C ALA A 104 6.94 6.54 2.42
N ASP A 105 6.23 7.30 1.59
CA ASP A 105 5.01 8.02 2.00
C ASP A 105 3.92 7.05 2.46
N TRP A 106 3.68 5.94 1.75
CA TRP A 106 2.72 4.91 2.18
C TRP A 106 3.12 4.24 3.49
N THR A 107 4.40 3.92 3.69
CA THR A 107 4.89 3.36 4.96
C THR A 107 4.63 4.34 6.11
N ALA A 108 4.96 5.62 5.90
CA ALA A 108 4.71 6.68 6.88
C ALA A 108 3.22 6.88 7.17
N ASN A 109 2.37 6.79 6.15
CA ASN A 109 0.92 6.86 6.31
C ASN A 109 0.37 5.67 7.12
N PHE A 110 0.85 4.45 6.85
CA PHE A 110 0.43 3.25 7.56
C PHE A 110 0.65 3.39 9.07
N ASP A 111 1.77 3.97 9.48
CA ASP A 111 2.07 4.24 10.88
C ASP A 111 1.29 5.45 11.41
N GLY A 112 1.45 6.60 10.76
CA GLY A 112 0.97 7.88 11.30
C GLY A 112 -0.54 8.09 11.26
N LEU A 113 -1.28 7.41 10.39
CA LEU A 113 -2.74 7.54 10.32
C LEU A 113 -3.47 6.67 11.36
N ARG A 114 -2.81 5.67 11.95
CA ARG A 114 -3.40 4.81 12.99
C ARG A 114 -3.47 5.53 14.33
N TYR A 115 -2.45 6.32 14.63
CA TYR A 115 -2.32 7.04 15.88
C TYR A 115 -1.97 8.51 15.62
N PRO A 116 -2.88 9.28 14.97
CA PRO A 116 -2.60 10.67 14.67
C PRO A 116 -2.30 11.48 15.93
N PHE A 117 -2.90 11.11 17.07
CA PHE A 117 -2.62 11.77 18.35
C PHE A 117 -1.14 11.69 18.78
N GLU A 118 -0.40 10.63 18.44
CA GLU A 118 1.03 10.52 18.78
C GLU A 118 1.85 11.60 18.06
N LYS A 119 1.42 11.97 16.85
CA LYS A 119 2.09 13.02 16.06
C LYS A 119 1.84 14.42 16.61
N TYR A 120 0.68 14.62 17.23
CA TYR A 120 0.20 15.93 17.66
C TYR A 120 0.05 15.99 19.19
N GLU A 121 0.73 15.11 19.93
CA GLU A 121 0.60 15.00 21.39
C GLU A 121 0.99 16.29 22.13
N GLY A 122 1.87 17.10 21.51
CA GLY A 122 2.31 18.38 22.03
C GLY A 122 1.53 19.59 21.52
N ASP A 123 0.61 19.42 20.56
CA ASP A 123 -0.17 20.53 19.99
C ASP A 123 -1.38 20.83 20.91
N THR A 124 -1.69 22.11 21.10
CA THR A 124 -3.04 22.50 21.56
C THR A 124 -4.08 22.28 20.45
N ALA A 125 -5.37 22.31 20.80
CA ALA A 125 -6.44 22.21 19.81
C ALA A 125 -6.36 23.34 18.76
N GLU A 126 -6.02 24.55 19.21
CA GLU A 126 -5.84 25.73 18.35
C GLU A 126 -4.63 25.58 17.43
N GLU A 127 -3.51 25.07 17.94
CA GLU A 127 -2.30 24.83 17.14
C GLU A 127 -2.53 23.76 16.07
N TYR A 128 -3.20 22.68 16.43
CA TYR A 128 -3.57 21.61 15.52
C TYR A 128 -4.42 22.13 14.35
N GLN A 129 -5.44 22.94 14.65
CA GLN A 129 -6.30 23.55 13.64
C GLN A 129 -5.54 24.60 12.80
N ALA A 130 -4.77 25.48 13.42
CA ALA A 130 -4.04 26.55 12.74
C ALA A 130 -3.04 26.01 11.71
N ARG A 131 -2.43 24.85 11.99
CA ARG A 131 -1.51 24.17 11.06
C ARG A 131 -2.19 23.81 9.74
N GLY A 132 -3.41 23.27 9.81
CA GLY A 132 -4.21 22.95 8.62
C GLY A 132 -4.59 24.21 7.84
N ASP A 133 -5.07 25.23 8.55
CA ASP A 133 -5.45 26.51 7.94
C ASP A 133 -4.27 27.22 7.25
N GLU A 134 -3.09 27.19 7.86
CA GLU A 134 -1.89 27.77 7.28
C GLU A 134 -1.46 27.03 6.01
N TRP A 135 -1.50 25.69 6.02
CA TRP A 135 -1.22 24.89 4.84
C TRP A 135 -2.19 25.20 3.69
N LEU A 136 -3.49 25.31 3.98
CA LEU A 136 -4.50 25.72 3.01
C LEU A 136 -4.26 27.14 2.49
N LYS A 137 -3.94 28.10 3.36
CA LYS A 137 -3.62 29.49 2.97
C LYS A 137 -2.41 29.58 2.03
N LYS A 138 -1.44 28.67 2.16
CA LYS A 138 -0.28 28.55 1.26
C LYS A 138 -0.60 27.84 -0.06
N GLY A 139 -1.86 27.49 -0.30
CA GLY A 139 -2.31 26.80 -1.52
C GLY A 139 -2.18 25.28 -1.45
N ALA A 140 -2.13 24.70 -0.25
CA ALA A 140 -2.01 23.26 -0.01
C ALA A 140 -0.84 22.60 -0.78
N PRO A 141 0.39 23.12 -0.67
CA PRO A 141 1.51 22.60 -1.43
C PRO A 141 1.82 21.15 -1.01
N LEU A 142 1.96 20.27 -2.01
CA LEU A 142 2.09 18.83 -1.82
C LEU A 142 3.37 18.46 -1.05
N ASP A 143 4.45 19.19 -1.29
CA ASP A 143 5.74 18.95 -0.63
C ASP A 143 5.68 19.23 0.88
N ALA A 144 4.81 20.15 1.32
CA ALA A 144 4.56 20.42 2.74
C ALA A 144 3.48 19.52 3.37
N ALA A 145 2.81 18.67 2.58
CA ALA A 145 1.76 17.79 3.09
C ALA A 145 2.34 16.78 4.08
N THR A 146 1.67 16.65 5.23
CA THR A 146 2.06 15.71 6.28
C THR A 146 1.83 14.25 5.86
N PHE A 147 0.74 14.00 5.13
CA PHE A 147 0.37 12.71 4.58
C PHE A 147 0.14 12.89 3.09
N ARG A 148 0.88 12.13 2.28
CA ARG A 148 0.71 12.09 0.82
C ARG A 148 0.16 10.72 0.45
N PHE A 149 -1.04 10.69 -0.10
CA PHE A 149 -1.79 9.44 -0.28
C PHE A 149 -1.43 8.71 -1.58
N HIS A 150 -1.04 9.43 -2.65
CA HIS A 150 -0.74 8.84 -3.97
C HIS A 150 -1.82 7.85 -4.42
N HIS A 151 -3.08 8.27 -4.35
CA HIS A 151 -4.23 7.37 -4.48
C HIS A 151 -4.28 6.66 -5.85
N LEU A 152 -3.94 7.37 -6.93
CA LEU A 152 -3.91 6.78 -8.27
C LEU A 152 -2.84 5.69 -8.35
N GLU A 153 -1.65 5.93 -7.81
CA GLU A 153 -0.57 4.95 -7.77
C GLU A 153 -0.94 3.71 -6.94
N LEU A 154 -1.63 3.90 -5.81
CA LEU A 154 -2.12 2.79 -4.99
C LEU A 154 -3.15 1.96 -5.75
N VAL A 155 -4.10 2.62 -6.42
CA VAL A 155 -5.11 1.96 -7.28
C VAL A 155 -4.43 1.17 -8.40
N GLY A 156 -3.43 1.75 -9.07
CA GLY A 156 -2.70 1.09 -10.15
C GLY A 156 -1.95 -0.15 -9.67
N LEU A 157 -1.22 -0.06 -8.56
CA LEU A 157 -0.50 -1.20 -8.01
C LEU A 157 -1.43 -2.27 -7.42
N LEU A 158 -2.52 -1.89 -6.76
CA LEU A 158 -3.53 -2.85 -6.30
C LEU A 158 -4.14 -3.62 -7.47
N HIS A 159 -4.45 -2.92 -8.58
CA HIS A 159 -4.93 -3.56 -9.79
C HIS A 159 -3.93 -4.59 -10.33
N ALA A 160 -2.67 -4.17 -10.52
CA ALA A 160 -1.61 -5.04 -11.02
C ALA A 160 -1.35 -6.25 -10.11
N LEU A 161 -1.31 -6.03 -8.80
CA LEU A 161 -1.10 -7.07 -7.79
C LEU A 161 -2.26 -8.06 -7.75
N ARG A 162 -3.51 -7.62 -7.88
CA ARG A 162 -4.66 -8.54 -7.93
C ARG A 162 -4.57 -9.51 -9.11
N ILE A 163 -4.14 -9.02 -10.27
CA ILE A 163 -3.92 -9.86 -11.48
C ILE A 163 -2.78 -10.85 -11.21
N GLU A 164 -1.61 -10.36 -10.85
CA GLU A 164 -0.41 -11.18 -10.64
C GLU A 164 -0.61 -12.22 -9.54
N ALA A 165 -1.18 -11.82 -8.40
CA ALA A 165 -1.45 -12.72 -7.28
C ALA A 165 -2.49 -13.78 -7.63
N HIS A 166 -3.52 -13.43 -8.42
CA HIS A 166 -4.51 -14.40 -8.87
C HIS A 166 -3.89 -15.46 -9.81
N GLU A 167 -3.03 -15.05 -10.74
CA GLU A 167 -2.30 -15.95 -11.63
C GLU A 167 -1.40 -16.92 -10.85
N GLN A 168 -0.70 -16.41 -9.82
CA GLN A 168 0.19 -17.21 -8.98
C GLN A 168 -0.58 -18.15 -8.05
N LEU A 169 -1.72 -17.73 -7.50
CA LEU A 169 -2.59 -18.58 -6.68
C LEU A 169 -3.00 -19.85 -7.43
N ARG A 170 -3.33 -19.73 -8.73
CA ARG A 170 -3.72 -20.87 -9.57
C ARG A 170 -2.61 -21.89 -9.81
N GLN A 171 -1.36 -21.53 -9.52
CA GLN A 171 -0.20 -22.40 -9.64
C GLN A 171 0.19 -23.02 -8.30
N LEU A 172 -0.41 -22.57 -7.19
CA LEU A 172 -0.16 -23.16 -5.89
C LEU A 172 -0.86 -24.52 -5.76
N PRO A 173 -0.20 -25.51 -5.13
CA PRO A 173 -0.88 -26.74 -4.75
C PRO A 173 -1.93 -26.45 -3.67
N GLU A 174 -3.08 -27.14 -3.79
CA GLU A 174 -4.19 -27.12 -2.82
C GLU A 174 -3.77 -27.50 -1.40
#